data_AF-A0A351ZXH1-F1
#
_entry.id   AF-A0A351ZXH1-F1
#
_cell.length_a   1.000
_cell.length_b   1.000
_cell.length_c   1.000
_cell.angle_alpha   90.00
_cell.angle_beta   90.00
_cell.angle_gamma   90.00
#
_symmetry.space_group_name_H-M   'P 1'
#
loop_
_entity.id
_entity.type
_entity.pdbx_description
1 polymer ?
#
loop_
_entity_poly.entity_id
_entity_poly.type
_entity_poly.pdbx_seq_one_letter_code
_entity_poly.pdbx_strand_id
1 'polypeptide(L)'
;VGLIFAVVIMASWGSISAGFHSLATASVVDLRGMTNTAADVTAARWHTFLWAVFGIAMSMLATQMGSLIEAVNILGSLFYGPILGIFLVAFFVKKANGTDVFRGAIAAEAIVVSFWAFDIVSFLWLNVVGAVAVVVYSIISSSQNGEPTSKTSGR
;
A
#
# COMPACT_ATOMS: atom_id res chain seq x y z
N VAL A 1 -11.18 29.53 -20.17
CA VAL A 1 -11.91 29.08 -18.96
C VAL A 1 -12.48 27.67 -19.13
N GLY A 2 -13.39 27.42 -20.07
CA GLY A 2 -13.97 26.08 -20.29
C GLY A 2 -12.94 24.96 -20.58
N LEU A 3 -11.87 25.26 -21.32
CA LEU A 3 -10.78 24.31 -21.58
C LEU A 3 -10.09 23.83 -20.30
N ILE A 4 -9.81 24.73 -19.36
CA ILE A 4 -9.11 24.40 -18.11
C ILE A 4 -9.99 23.50 -17.25
N PHE A 5 -11.29 23.80 -17.15
CA PHE A 5 -12.25 22.93 -16.46
C PHE A 5 -12.31 21.54 -17.09
N ALA A 6 -12.36 21.45 -18.42
CA ALA A 6 -12.36 20.18 -19.13
C ALA A 6 -11.09 19.36 -18.82
N VAL A 7 -9.91 20.00 -18.85
CA VAL A 7 -8.63 19.34 -18.53
C VAL A 7 -8.60 18.82 -17.09
N VAL A 8 -9.04 19.63 -16.12
CA VAL A 8 -9.07 19.22 -14.71
C VAL A 8 -9.99 18.01 -14.52
N ILE A 9 -11.21 18.05 -15.08
CA ILE A 9 -12.17 16.94 -14.96
C ILE A 9 -11.62 15.68 -15.64
N MET A 10 -11.04 15.80 -16.84
CA MET A 10 -10.44 14.66 -17.55
C MET A 10 -9.28 14.05 -16.78
N ALA A 11 -8.39 14.88 -16.21
CA ALA A 11 -7.28 14.43 -15.40
C ALA A 11 -7.76 13.69 -14.13
N SER A 12 -8.74 14.25 -13.42
CA SER A 12 -9.34 13.61 -12.24
C SER A 12 -10.01 12.28 -12.59
N TRP A 13 -10.80 12.22 -13.66
CA TRP A 13 -11.49 10.99 -14.07
C TRP A 13 -10.52 9.89 -14.46
N GLY A 14 -9.45 10.24 -15.20
CA GLY A 14 -8.40 9.30 -15.58
C GLY A 14 -7.73 8.64 -14.38
N SER A 15 -7.36 9.44 -13.37
CA SER A 15 -6.75 8.94 -12.14
C SER A 15 -7.71 8.08 -11.31
N ILE A 16 -8.96 8.52 -11.14
CA ILE A 16 -9.99 7.78 -10.39
C ILE A 16 -10.29 6.43 -11.05
N SER A 17 -10.42 6.40 -12.39
CA SER A 17 -10.66 5.16 -13.14
C SER A 17 -9.51 4.17 -12.99
N ALA A 18 -8.27 4.65 -13.08
CA ALA A 18 -7.09 3.80 -12.86
C ALA A 18 -7.04 3.26 -11.43
N GLY A 19 -7.36 4.11 -10.43
CA GLY A 19 -7.44 3.72 -9.02
C GLY A 19 -8.46 2.61 -8.78
N PHE A 20 -9.70 2.76 -9.27
CA PHE A 20 -10.73 1.73 -9.12
C PHE A 20 -10.38 0.43 -9.83
N HIS A 21 -9.78 0.50 -11.01
CA HIS A 21 -9.35 -0.70 -11.74
C HIS A 21 -8.27 -1.47 -10.96
N SER A 22 -7.28 -0.76 -10.41
CA SER A 22 -6.23 -1.37 -9.59
C SER A 22 -6.79 -1.98 -8.30
N LEU A 23 -7.69 -1.28 -7.60
CA LEU A 23 -8.34 -1.78 -6.38
C LEU A 23 -9.20 -3.02 -6.64
N ALA A 24 -10.00 -2.99 -7.70
CA ALA A 24 -10.84 -4.13 -8.08
C ALA A 24 -10.00 -5.35 -8.46
N THR A 25 -8.92 -5.14 -9.23
CA THR A 25 -8.01 -6.21 -9.63
C THR A 25 -7.28 -6.80 -8.43
N ALA A 26 -6.68 -5.96 -7.58
CA ALA A 26 -6.02 -6.41 -6.36
C ALA A 26 -6.98 -7.20 -5.46
N SER A 27 -8.21 -6.70 -5.25
CA SER A 27 -9.20 -7.40 -4.42
C SER A 27 -9.56 -8.79 -4.97
N VAL A 28 -9.73 -8.92 -6.29
CA VAL A 28 -10.04 -10.22 -6.92
C VAL A 28 -8.84 -11.16 -6.82
N VAL A 29 -7.64 -10.68 -7.12
CA VAL A 29 -6.42 -11.50 -7.10
C VAL A 29 -6.10 -11.96 -5.68
N ASP A 30 -6.16 -11.06 -4.70
CA ASP A 30 -5.74 -11.33 -3.32
C ASP A 30 -6.77 -12.17 -2.56
N LEU A 31 -8.08 -11.95 -2.74
CA LEU A 31 -9.12 -12.67 -2.00
C LEU A 31 -9.55 -13.97 -2.65
N ARG A 32 -9.63 -14.01 -3.98
CA ARG A 32 -10.21 -15.14 -4.71
C ARG A 32 -9.16 -16.00 -5.43
N GLY A 33 -7.98 -15.44 -5.70
CA GLY A 33 -7.02 -16.03 -6.62
C GLY A 33 -7.51 -15.91 -8.07
N MET A 34 -6.61 -15.52 -8.97
CA MET A 34 -6.95 -15.32 -10.38
C MET A 34 -7.13 -16.67 -11.08
N THR A 35 -8.31 -16.90 -11.67
CA THR A 35 -8.65 -18.14 -12.38
C THR A 35 -8.76 -17.95 -13.90
N ASN A 36 -8.63 -16.70 -14.38
CA ASN A 36 -8.79 -16.28 -15.79
C ASN A 36 -10.13 -16.71 -16.39
N THR A 37 -11.20 -16.66 -15.58
CA THR A 37 -12.55 -17.03 -16.01
C THR A 37 -13.46 -15.83 -16.17
N ALA A 38 -14.57 -15.98 -16.91
CA ALA A 38 -15.62 -14.95 -16.99
C ALA A 38 -16.19 -14.55 -15.60
N ALA A 39 -16.07 -15.45 -14.62
CA ALA A 39 -16.41 -15.18 -13.23
C ALA A 39 -15.49 -14.12 -12.60
N ASP A 40 -14.21 -14.05 -12.99
CA ASP A 40 -13.26 -13.03 -12.49
C ASP A 40 -13.62 -11.63 -12.98
N VAL A 41 -14.09 -11.50 -14.23
CA VAL A 41 -14.58 -10.23 -14.78
C VAL A 41 -15.83 -9.77 -14.03
N THR A 42 -16.72 -10.71 -13.72
CA THR A 42 -17.95 -10.43 -12.97
C THR A 42 -17.63 -10.03 -11.53
N ALA A 43 -16.69 -10.73 -10.89
CA ALA A 43 -16.19 -10.39 -9.56
C ALA A 43 -15.51 -9.00 -9.56
N ALA A 44 -14.68 -8.69 -10.55
CA ALA A 44 -14.02 -7.40 -10.67
C ALA A 44 -15.04 -6.26 -10.79
N ARG A 45 -16.11 -6.43 -11.58
CA ARG A 45 -17.21 -5.44 -11.67
C ARG A 45 -17.87 -5.18 -10.31
N TRP A 46 -18.12 -6.24 -9.53
CA TRP A 46 -18.68 -6.12 -8.19
C TRP A 46 -17.71 -5.42 -7.22
N HIS A 47 -16.41 -5.73 -7.28
CA HIS A 47 -15.42 -5.04 -6.47
C HIS A 47 -15.29 -3.57 -6.87
N THR A 48 -15.30 -3.24 -8.16
CA THR A 48 -15.33 -1.84 -8.64
C THR A 48 -16.55 -1.10 -8.09
N PHE A 49 -17.73 -1.72 -8.12
CA PHE A 49 -18.94 -1.13 -7.55
C PHE A 49 -18.82 -0.90 -6.04
N LEU A 50 -18.34 -1.91 -5.30
CA LEU A 50 -18.11 -1.82 -3.85
C LEU A 50 -17.14 -0.68 -3.51
N TRP A 51 -16.01 -0.59 -4.22
CA TRP A 51 -15.04 0.47 -4.02
C TRP A 51 -15.59 1.85 -4.42
N ALA A 52 -16.42 1.94 -5.45
CA ALA A 52 -17.09 3.18 -5.83
C ALA A 52 -18.04 3.68 -4.74
N VAL A 53 -18.86 2.77 -4.18
CA VAL A 53 -19.73 3.09 -3.04
C VAL A 53 -18.91 3.51 -1.81
N PHE A 54 -17.83 2.79 -1.51
CA PHE A 54 -16.90 3.17 -0.44
C PHE A 54 -16.28 4.55 -0.68
N GLY A 55 -15.89 4.87 -1.91
CA GLY A 55 -15.35 6.18 -2.28
C GLY A 55 -16.36 7.31 -2.10
N ILE A 56 -17.64 7.08 -2.44
CA ILE A 56 -18.73 8.04 -2.18
C ILE A 56 -18.89 8.27 -0.68
N ALA A 57 -18.90 7.21 0.13
CA ALA A 57 -18.99 7.33 1.58
C ALA A 57 -17.79 8.12 2.15
N MET A 58 -16.57 7.79 1.75
CA MET A 58 -15.36 8.51 2.17
C MET A 58 -15.36 9.97 1.71
N SER A 59 -15.90 10.28 0.53
CA SER A 59 -16.05 11.65 0.04
C SER A 59 -16.95 12.48 0.97
N MET A 60 -18.03 11.89 1.49
CA MET A 60 -18.89 12.57 2.47
C MET A 60 -18.13 12.87 3.77
N LEU A 61 -17.30 11.95 4.26
CA LEU A 61 -16.47 12.16 5.46
C LEU A 61 -15.35 13.18 5.23
N ALA A 62 -14.78 13.21 4.01
CA ALA A 62 -13.69 14.11 3.66
C ALA A 62 -14.07 15.60 3.75
N THR A 63 -15.36 15.93 3.62
CA THR A 63 -15.85 17.32 3.77
C THR A 63 -15.66 17.88 5.19
N GLN A 64 -15.53 17.02 6.19
CA GLN A 64 -15.33 17.40 7.60
C GLN A 64 -13.85 17.34 8.01
N MET A 65 -12.97 16.88 7.11
CA MET A 65 -11.53 16.88 7.35
C MET A 65 -10.97 18.30 7.11
N GLY A 66 -9.84 18.60 7.74
CA GLY A 66 -9.12 19.86 7.51
C GLY A 66 -8.54 19.93 6.10
N SER A 67 -7.25 20.27 5.99
CA SER A 67 -6.59 20.25 4.68
C SER A 67 -6.57 18.84 4.09
N LEU A 68 -7.26 18.63 2.96
CA LEU A 68 -7.30 17.32 2.26
C LEU A 68 -5.90 16.80 1.93
N ILE A 69 -4.99 17.69 1.53
CA ILE A 69 -3.61 17.31 1.23
C ILE A 69 -2.84 16.88 2.49
N GLU A 70 -3.16 17.45 3.65
CA GLU A 70 -2.59 17.06 4.94
C GLU A 70 -3.15 15.71 5.40
N ALA A 71 -4.47 15.53 5.36
CA ALA A 71 -5.13 14.28 5.72
C ALA A 71 -4.63 13.10 4.88
N VAL A 72 -4.49 13.29 3.57
CA VAL A 72 -3.95 12.28 2.66
C VAL A 72 -2.48 11.98 2.95
N ASN A 73 -1.68 12.99 3.31
CA ASN A 73 -0.26 12.76 3.59
C ASN A 73 -0.04 12.09 4.97
N ILE A 74 -0.88 12.38 5.97
CA ILE A 74 -0.89 11.65 7.24
C ILE A 74 -1.25 10.19 7.00
N LEU A 75 -2.38 9.92 6.33
CA LEU A 75 -2.82 8.56 6.05
C LEU A 75 -1.80 7.79 5.20
N GLY A 76 -1.26 8.45 4.17
CA GLY A 76 -0.18 7.90 3.35
C GLY A 76 1.05 7.58 4.18
N SER A 77 1.46 8.48 5.08
CA SER A 77 2.68 8.30 5.87
C SER A 77 2.66 7.14 6.87
N LEU A 78 1.47 6.70 7.28
CA LEU A 78 1.31 5.50 8.11
C LEU A 78 1.70 4.23 7.35
N PHE A 79 1.30 4.12 6.08
CA PHE A 79 1.48 2.90 5.29
C PHE A 79 2.66 2.94 4.32
N TYR A 80 3.00 4.11 3.77
CA TYR A 80 4.03 4.26 2.72
C TYR A 80 5.43 3.94 3.23
N GLY A 81 5.74 4.26 4.50
CA GLY A 81 7.03 3.94 5.10
C GLY A 81 7.35 2.44 5.05
N PRO A 82 6.52 1.59 5.68
CA PRO A 82 6.72 0.14 5.64
C PRO A 82 6.72 -0.44 4.22
N ILE A 83 5.84 0.03 3.32
CA ILE A 83 5.81 -0.41 1.91
C ILE A 83 7.11 -0.06 1.19
N LEU A 84 7.62 1.17 1.35
CA LEU A 84 8.91 1.59 0.80
C LEU A 84 10.04 0.71 1.34
N GLY A 85 10.04 0.41 2.64
CA GLY A 85 10.98 -0.50 3.27
C GLY A 85 10.99 -1.90 2.65
N ILE A 86 9.80 -2.48 2.40
CA ILE A 86 9.65 -3.78 1.72
C ILE A 86 10.28 -3.74 0.32
N PHE A 87 9.99 -2.70 -0.47
CA PHE A 87 10.58 -2.55 -1.80
C PHE A 87 12.10 -2.40 -1.74
N LEU A 88 12.63 -1.62 -0.79
CA LEU A 88 14.08 -1.46 -0.61
C LEU A 88 14.75 -2.80 -0.29
N VAL A 89 14.17 -3.59 0.61
CA VAL A 89 14.69 -4.92 0.95
C VAL A 89 14.63 -5.85 -0.28
N ALA A 90 13.54 -5.84 -1.02
CA ALA A 90 13.37 -6.65 -2.22
C ALA A 90 14.42 -6.35 -3.31
N PHE A 91 14.80 -5.08 -3.51
CA PHE A 91 15.79 -4.70 -4.52
C PHE A 91 17.25 -4.79 -4.05
N PHE A 92 17.53 -4.37 -2.82
CA PHE A 92 18.91 -4.18 -2.34
C PHE A 92 19.42 -5.33 -1.46
N VAL A 93 18.55 -6.11 -0.81
CA VAL A 93 18.95 -7.15 0.14
C VAL A 93 18.68 -8.54 -0.46
N LYS A 94 19.61 -9.00 -1.30
CA LYS A 94 19.53 -10.30 -2.00
C LYS A 94 19.37 -11.53 -1.10
N LYS A 95 19.66 -11.40 0.21
CA LYS A 95 19.62 -12.49 1.19
C LYS A 95 18.33 -12.52 2.02
N ALA A 96 17.44 -11.54 1.88
CA ALA A 96 16.24 -11.47 2.70
C ALA A 96 15.17 -12.45 2.22
N ASN A 97 14.71 -13.33 3.10
CA ASN A 97 13.58 -14.21 2.83
C ASN A 97 12.27 -13.44 2.97
N GLY A 98 11.27 -13.78 2.16
CA GLY A 98 9.96 -13.11 2.21
C GLY A 98 9.30 -13.13 3.60
N THR A 99 9.51 -14.19 4.39
CA THR A 99 9.01 -14.28 5.77
C THR A 99 9.69 -13.29 6.72
N ASP A 100 10.99 -13.03 6.54
CA ASP A 100 11.73 -12.05 7.36
C ASP A 100 11.20 -10.64 7.06
N VAL A 101 10.98 -10.34 5.78
CA VAL A 101 10.43 -9.05 5.32
C VAL A 101 9.01 -8.86 5.84
N PHE A 102 8.17 -9.90 5.80
CA PHE A 102 6.79 -9.83 6.30
C PHE A 102 6.72 -9.58 7.81
N ARG A 103 7.56 -10.27 8.61
CA ARG A 103 7.66 -10.01 10.06
C ARG A 103 8.19 -8.60 10.34
N GLY A 104 9.16 -8.14 9.54
CA GLY A 104 9.68 -6.78 9.62
C GLY A 104 8.64 -5.72 9.28
N ALA A 105 7.78 -5.97 8.28
CA ALA A 105 6.67 -5.10 7.92
C ALA A 105 5.66 -4.93 9.07
N ILE A 106 5.26 -6.04 9.71
CA ILE A 106 4.34 -5.99 10.86
C ILE A 106 4.97 -5.23 12.04
N ALA A 107 6.25 -5.49 12.34
CA ALA A 107 6.96 -4.79 13.40
C ALA A 107 7.11 -3.28 13.11
N ALA A 108 7.44 -2.92 11.87
CA ALA A 108 7.57 -1.53 11.43
C ALA A 108 6.23 -0.80 11.48
N GLU A 109 5.14 -1.44 11.05
CA GLU A 109 3.79 -0.88 11.14
C GLU A 109 3.42 -0.59 12.60
N ALA A 110 3.68 -1.53 13.52
CA ALA A 110 3.44 -1.31 14.95
C ALA A 110 4.25 -0.13 15.51
N ILE A 111 5.50 0.05 15.08
CA ILE A 111 6.34 1.19 15.47
C ILE A 111 5.76 2.50 14.92
N VAL A 112 5.40 2.54 13.64
CA VAL A 112 4.85 3.73 12.98
C VAL A 112 3.54 4.16 13.64
N VAL A 113 2.62 3.21 13.88
CA VAL A 113 1.35 3.47 14.57
C VAL A 113 1.59 3.96 15.99
N SER A 114 2.57 3.40 16.71
CA SER A 114 2.94 3.87 18.05
C SER A 114 3.47 5.31 18.01
N PHE A 115 4.36 5.63 17.07
CA PHE A 115 4.95 6.97 16.95
C PHE A 115 3.91 8.03 16.58
N TRP A 116 2.94 7.65 15.74
CA TRP A 116 1.80 8.50 15.42
C TRP A 116 0.88 8.71 16.63
N ALA A 117 0.55 7.65 17.39
CA ALA A 117 -0.32 7.74 18.55
C ALA A 117 0.26 8.60 19.70
N PHE A 118 1.58 8.59 19.85
CA PHE A 118 2.28 9.41 20.85
C PHE A 118 2.76 10.77 20.33
N ASP A 119 2.43 11.13 19.08
CA ASP A 119 2.84 12.38 18.41
C ASP A 119 4.35 12.69 18.56
N ILE A 120 5.19 11.65 18.43
CA ILE A 120 6.64 11.75 18.72
C ILE A 120 7.35 12.58 17.63
N VAL A 121 6.94 12.39 16.38
CA VAL A 121 7.54 13.02 15.20
C VAL A 121 6.45 13.46 14.23
N SER A 122 6.72 14.51 13.44
CA SER A 122 5.80 14.93 12.39
C SER A 122 5.51 13.78 11.42
N PHE A 123 4.27 13.69 10.95
CA PHE A 123 3.79 12.58 10.10
C PHE A 123 4.69 12.28 8.89
N LEU A 124 5.35 13.27 8.30
CA LEU A 124 6.28 13.06 7.18
C LEU A 124 7.46 12.12 7.54
N TRP A 125 7.95 12.19 8.79
CA TRP A 125 9.05 11.36 9.28
C TRP A 125 8.65 9.90 9.50
N LEU A 126 7.35 9.61 9.66
CA LEU A 126 6.85 8.23 9.79
C LEU A 126 7.21 7.38 8.58
N ASN A 127 7.28 7.99 7.38
CA ASN A 127 7.76 7.33 6.18
C ASN A 127 9.19 6.80 6.32
N VAL A 128 10.10 7.66 6.79
CA VAL A 128 11.51 7.32 6.98
C VAL A 128 11.65 6.27 8.08
N VAL A 129 10.96 6.46 9.20
CA VAL A 129 10.97 5.53 10.33
C VAL A 129 10.48 4.14 9.90
N GLY A 130 9.34 4.06 9.21
CA GLY A 130 8.80 2.80 8.71
C GLY A 130 9.73 2.11 7.74
N ALA A 131 10.29 2.83 6.77
CA ALA A 131 11.20 2.26 5.79
C ALA A 131 12.49 1.72 6.43
N VAL A 132 13.10 2.50 7.32
CA VAL A 132 14.31 2.10 8.06
C VAL A 132 14.01 0.91 8.98
N ALA A 133 12.88 0.91 9.67
CA ALA A 133 12.49 -0.17 10.56
C ALA A 133 12.39 -1.51 9.82
N VAL A 134 11.75 -1.56 8.64
CA VAL A 134 11.68 -2.79 7.83
C VAL A 134 13.07 -3.23 7.36
N VAL A 135 13.90 -2.31 6.87
CA VAL A 135 15.25 -2.62 6.38
C VAL A 135 16.13 -3.17 7.49
N VAL A 136 16.17 -2.49 8.65
CA VAL A 136 16.97 -2.89 9.80
C VAL A 136 16.51 -4.24 10.34
N TYR A 137 15.19 -4.44 10.52
CA TYR A 137 14.65 -5.71 10.97
C TYR A 137 15.02 -6.85 10.02
N SER A 138 14.85 -6.63 8.71
CA SER A 138 15.15 -7.65 7.69
C SER A 138 16.62 -8.03 7.69
N ILE A 139 17.54 -7.06 7.75
CA ILE A 139 18.99 -7.34 7.80
C ILE A 139 19.36 -8.15 9.05
N ILE A 140 18.81 -7.79 10.21
CA ILE A 140 19.09 -8.50 11.47
C ILE A 140 18.57 -9.93 11.40
N SER A 141 17.32 -10.13 10.95
CA SER A 141 16.72 -11.47 10.83
C SER A 141 17.45 -12.34 9.81
N SER A 142 17.81 -11.77 8.65
CA SER A 142 18.53 -12.50 7.61
C SER A 142 19.96 -12.86 7.98
N SER A 143 20.60 -12.11 8.89
CA SER A 143 21.90 -12.48 9.43
C SER A 143 21.83 -13.70 10.36
N GLN A 144 20.67 -14.00 10.94
CA GLN A 144 20.46 -15.14 11.84
C GLN A 144 20.03 -16.40 11.07
N ASN A 145 19.28 -16.23 9.98
CA ASN A 145 18.75 -17.30 9.14
C ASN A 145 19.70 -17.72 8.01
N GLY A 146 20.97 -17.97 8.30
CA GLY A 146 22.01 -18.35 7.34
C GLY A 146 21.83 -19.71 6.63
N GLU A 147 20.66 -20.02 6.07
CA GLU A 147 20.47 -21.10 5.10
C GLU A 147 19.69 -20.61 3.86
N PRO A 148 20.24 -20.80 2.65
CA PRO A 148 19.55 -20.46 1.41
C PRO A 148 18.61 -21.61 1.02
N THR A 149 17.30 -21.44 1.19
CA THR A 149 16.33 -22.29 0.47
C THR A 149 16.01 -21.69 -0.90
N SER A 150 16.98 -21.75 -1.82
CA SER A 150 16.66 -21.85 -3.24
C SER A 150 16.10 -23.24 -3.48
N LYS A 151 14.80 -23.45 -3.23
CA LYS A 151 14.11 -24.64 -3.73
C LYS A 151 13.58 -24.35 -5.12
N THR A 152 14.35 -24.85 -6.09
CA THR A 152 13.96 -25.33 -7.41
C THR A 152 12.46 -25.70 -7.50
N SER A 153 11.75 -25.03 -8.39
CA SER A 153 10.56 -25.55 -9.06
C SER A 153 10.53 -24.81 -10.41
N GLY A 154 10.87 -25.39 -11.56
CA GLY A 154 10.85 -26.82 -11.88
C GLY A 154 9.45 -27.26 -12.27
N ARG A 155 8.73 -26.49 -13.09
CA ARG A 155 7.89 -26.94 -14.21
C ARG A 155 7.45 -25.77 -15.07
#